data_AF-F3GQX1-F1
#
_entry.id   AF-F3GQX1-F1
#
_cell.length_a   1.000
_cell.length_b   1.000
_cell.length_c   1.000
_cell.angle_alpha   90.00
_cell.angle_beta   90.00
_cell.angle_gamma   90.00
#
_symmetry.space_group_name_H-M   'P 1'
#
loop_
_entity.id
_entity.type
_entity.pdbx_description
1 polymer ?
#
loop_
_entity_poly.entity_id
_entity_poly.type
_entity_poly.pdbx_seq_one_letter_code
_entity_poly.pdbx_strand_id
1 'polypeptide(L)' 'RRFTYLDHRTQTYQQETLSQADMLRRVVQHIPEKHFRMIRYFGFL' A
#
# COMPACT_ATOMS: atom_id res chain seq x y z
N ARG A 1 -8.12 14.35 -7.61
CA ARG A 1 -9.02 13.44 -8.36
C ARG A 1 -9.63 12.47 -7.35
N ARG A 2 -10.84 11.97 -7.61
CA ARG A 2 -11.56 11.06 -6.71
C ARG A 2 -11.16 9.62 -7.03
N PHE A 3 -10.72 8.85 -6.04
CA PHE A 3 -10.28 7.46 -6.18
C PHE A 3 -11.19 6.55 -5.36
N THR A 4 -11.65 5.46 -5.95
CA THR A 4 -12.41 4.40 -5.27
C THR A 4 -11.54 3.16 -5.15
N TYR A 5 -11.45 2.59 -3.96
CA TYR A 5 -10.73 1.34 -3.72
C TYR A 5 -11.54 0.41 -2.82
N LEU A 6 -11.27 -0.89 -2.93
CA LEU A 6 -11.87 -1.90 -2.05
C LEU A 6 -11.04 -1.99 -0.77
N ASP A 7 -11.67 -1.70 0.37
CA ASP A 7 -11.06 -2.00 1.67
C ASP A 7 -11.26 -3.49 1.97
N HIS A 8 -10.18 -4.26 1.90
CA HIS A 8 -10.20 -5.70 2.16
C HIS A 8 -10.45 -6.05 3.64
N ARG A 9 -10.34 -5.10 4.57
CA ARG A 9 -10.62 -5.32 6.00
C ARG A 9 -12.11 -5.33 6.30
N THR A 10 -12.86 -4.43 5.67
CA THR A 10 -14.31 -4.28 5.86
C THR A 10 -15.12 -4.83 4.69
N GLN A 11 -14.46 -5.23 3.60
CA GLN A 11 -15.07 -5.63 2.32
C GLN A 11 -15.98 -4.55 1.70
N THR A 12 -15.69 -3.28 1.98
CA THR A 12 -16.49 -2.15 1.47
C THR A 12 -15.68 -1.28 0.53
N TYR A 13 -16.36 -0.66 -0.43
CA TYR A 13 -15.75 0.33 -1.31
C TYR A 13 -15.66 1.67 -0.59
N GLN A 14 -14.44 2.19 -0.49
CA GLN A 14 -14.17 3.51 0.07
C GLN A 14 -13.73 4.46 -1.03
N GLN A 15 -13.96 5.75 -0.78
CA GLN A 15 -13.67 6.81 -1.74
C GLN A 15 -12.81 7.89 -1.10
N GLU A 16 -11.60 8.06 -1.61
CA GLU A 16 -10.66 9.08 -1.15
C GLU A 16 -10.43 10.15 -2.22
N THR A 17 -10.24 11.39 -1.79
CA THR A 17 -9.80 12.47 -2.67
C THR A 17 -8.31 12.68 -2.45
N LEU A 18 -7.51 12.25 -3.43
CA LEU A 18 -6.07 12.42 -3.42
C LEU A 18 -5.61 13.35 -4.55
N SER A 19 -4.55 14.11 -4.27
CA SER A 19 -3.81 14.81 -5.31
C SER A 19 -2.94 13.83 -6.11
N GLN A 20 -2.51 14.22 -7.30
CA GLN A 20 -1.63 13.37 -8.12
C GLN A 20 -0.27 13.14 -7.45
N ALA A 21 0.25 14.16 -6.76
CA ALA A 21 1.52 14.08 -6.02
C ALA A 21 1.42 13.10 -4.84
N ASP A 22 0.31 13.12 -4.10
CA ASP A 22 0.12 12.23 -2.95
C ASP A 22 -0.03 10.77 -3.41
N MET A 23 -0.64 10.54 -4.59
CA MET A 23 -0.77 9.20 -5.14
C MET A 23 0.61 8.63 -5.50
N LEU A 24 1.45 9.43 -6.18
CA LEU A 24 2.84 9.06 -6.48
C LEU A 24 3.64 8.75 -5.22
N ARG A 25 3.51 9.58 -4.18
CA ARG A 25 4.17 9.36 -2.89
C ARG A 25 3.77 8.02 -2.27
N ARG A 26 2.48 7.67 -2.25
CA ARG A 26 2.01 6.37 -1.73
C ARG A 26 2.58 5.19 -2.54
N VAL A 27 2.61 5.30 -3.87
CA VAL A 27 3.19 4.25 -4.72
C VAL A 27 4.68 4.07 -4.41
N VAL A 28 5.43 5.15 -4.29
CA VAL A 28 6.87 5.10 -3.96
C VAL A 28 7.10 4.52 -2.57
N GLN A 29 6.25 4.81 -1.57
CA GLN A 29 6.33 4.24 -0.22
C GLN A 29 6.16 2.71 -0.19
N HIS A 30 5.44 2.13 -1.16
CA HIS A 30 5.29 0.68 -1.28
C HIS A 30 6.48 0.01 -2.00
N ILE A 31 7.38 0.79 -2.61
CA ILE A 31 8.60 0.24 -3.20
C ILE A 31 9.57 -0.07 -2.04
N PRO A 32 9.97 -1.33 -1.86
CA PRO A 32 10.93 -1.69 -0.83
C PRO A 32 12.27 -1.00 -1.10
N GLU A 33 13.01 -0.66 -0.04
CA GLU A 33 14.35 -0.08 -0.18
C GLU A 33 15.26 -0.98 -1.03
N LYS A 34 16.26 -0.38 -1.72
CA LYS A 34 17.15 -1.11 -2.64
C LYS A 34 17.83 -2.34 -2.02
N HIS A 35 18.07 -2.31 -0.71
CA HIS A 35 18.70 -3.41 0.04
C HIS A 35 17.72 -4.13 0.97
N PHE A 36 16.41 -3.95 0.77
CA PHE A 36 15.40 -4.65 1.53
C PHE A 36 15.53 -6.15 1.28
N ARG A 37 16.01 -6.86 2.30
CA ARG A 37 16.00 -8.32 2.31
C ARG A 37 14.61 -8.76 2.76
N MET A 38 13.86 -9.39 1.86
CA MET A 38 12.60 -10.04 2.23
C MET A 38 12.94 -11.28 3.08
N ILE A 39 12.98 -11.09 4.40
CA ILE A 39 13.20 -12.19 5.35
C ILE A 39 11.87 -12.89 5.56
N ARG A 40 11.76 -14.15 5.12
CA ARG A 40 10.66 -15.03 5.51
C ARG A 40 11.08 -15.73 6.80
N TYR A 41 10.42 -15.44 7.92
CA TYR A 41 10.58 -16.23 9.14
C TYR A 41 9.99 -17.63 8.89
N PHE A 42 10.81 -18.56 8.42
CA PHE A 42 10.48 -19.98 8.45
C PHE A 42 11.20 -20.60 9.66
N GLY A 43 10.41 -21.03 10.65
CA GLY A 43 10.90 -21.83 11.78
C GLY A 43 11.34 -21.02 13.01
N PHE A 44 10.41 -20.84 13.94
CA PHE A 44 10.59 -21.13 15.38
C PHE A 44 9.19 -21.09 16.02
N LEU A 45 8.58 -22.27 16.11
CA LEU A 45 7.49 -22.65 17.00
C LEU A 45 8.01 -23.79 17.86
#